data_AF-A0A256ZTD1-F1
#
_entry.id   AF-A0A256ZTD1-F1
#
_cell.length_a   1.000
_cell.length_b   1.000
_cell.length_c   1.000
_cell.angle_alpha   90.00
_cell.angle_beta   90.00
_cell.angle_gamma   90.00
#
_symmetry.space_group_name_H-M   'P 1'
#
loop_
_entity.id
_entity.type
_entity.pdbx_description
1 polymer ?
#
loop_
_entity_poly.entity_id
_entity_poly.type
_entity_poly.pdbx_seq_one_letter_code
_entity_poly.pdbx_strand_id
1 'polypeptide(L)' 'MIFYDIIRLHPFLDGNKRTAFHTMLYFLELNDIKFKYTHRDEIKIEKMLNRIARKIETIKEVEKWIERGIR' A
#
# COMPACT_ATOMS: atom_id res chain seq x y z
N MET A 1 -6.81 -4.05 -7.88
CA MET A 1 -6.78 -2.92 -6.92
C MET A 1 -5.54 -2.11 -7.22
N ILE A 2 -5.65 -0.83 -7.60
CA ILE A 2 -4.55 -0.01 -8.14
C ILE A 2 -3.26 -0.12 -7.31
N PHE A 3 -3.35 -0.03 -5.98
CA PHE A 3 -2.22 -0.20 -5.07
C PHE A 3 -1.47 -1.54 -5.24
N TYR A 4 -2.20 -2.66 -5.26
CA TYR A 4 -1.64 -4.00 -5.43
C TYR A 4 -1.02 -4.17 -6.82
N ASP A 5 -1.71 -3.66 -7.84
CA ASP A 5 -1.34 -3.87 -9.24
C ASP A 5 -0.06 -3.10 -9.60
N ILE A 6 0.13 -1.87 -9.11
CA ILE A 6 1.38 -1.11 -9.31
C ILE A 6 2.58 -1.85 -8.69
N ILE A 7 2.42 -2.45 -7.52
CA ILE A 7 3.51 -3.22 -6.89
C ILE A 7 3.83 -4.47 -7.70
N ARG A 8 2.80 -5.13 -8.23
CA ARG A 8 2.91 -6.46 -8.86
C ARG A 8 3.32 -6.45 -10.32
N LEU A 9 2.92 -5.41 -11.05
CA LEU A 9 3.17 -5.31 -12.49
C LEU A 9 4.47 -4.56 -12.79
N HIS A 10 5.09 -3.94 -11.79
CA HIS A 10 6.36 -3.21 -11.93
C HIS A 10 6.40 -2.25 -13.14
N PRO A 11 5.41 -1.35 -13.31
CA PRO A 11 5.33 -0.48 -14.49
C PRO A 11 6.47 0.56 -14.58
N PHE A 12 7.19 0.82 -13.49
CA PHE A 12 8.31 1.77 -13.44
C PHE A 12 9.65 1.03 -13.32
N LEU A 13 10.71 1.65 -13.85
CA LEU A 13 12.10 1.14 -13.72
C LEU A 13 12.51 0.98 -12.25
N ASP A 14 12.16 1.94 -11.40
CA ASP A 14 12.26 1.88 -9.95
C ASP A 14 11.09 2.67 -9.33
N GLY A 15 10.88 2.55 -8.02
CA GLY A 15 9.90 3.35 -7.29
C GLY A 15 8.53 2.70 -7.16
N ASN A 16 8.28 1.55 -7.80
CA ASN A 16 6.97 0.87 -7.81
C ASN A 16 6.28 0.81 -6.43
N LYS A 17 6.99 0.39 -5.38
CA LYS A 17 6.44 0.32 -4.00
C LYS A 17 6.09 1.70 -3.44
N ARG A 18 6.95 2.71 -3.66
CA ARG A 18 6.75 4.09 -3.20
C ARG A 18 5.56 4.72 -3.93
N THR A 19 5.55 4.61 -5.26
CA THR A 19 4.47 5.12 -6.10
C THR A 19 3.15 4.47 -5.76
N ALA A 20 3.11 3.15 -5.57
CA ALA A 20 1.89 2.44 -5.17
C ALA A 20 1.37 2.96 -3.81
N PHE A 21 2.23 3.06 -2.80
CA PHE A 21 1.83 3.51 -1.47
C PHE A 21 1.30 4.95 -1.50
N HIS A 22 1.98 5.88 -2.17
CA HIS A 22 1.49 7.25 -2.32
C HIS A 22 0.21 7.34 -3.15
N THR A 23 0.06 6.52 -4.20
CA THR A 23 -1.18 6.45 -4.98
C THR A 23 -2.35 5.99 -4.12
N MET A 24 -2.13 5.00 -3.24
CA MET A 24 -3.14 4.55 -2.27
C MET A 24 -3.53 5.65 -1.30
N LEU A 25 -2.56 6.34 -0.70
CA LEU A 25 -2.82 7.45 0.22
C LEU A 25 -3.62 8.57 -0.45
N TYR A 26 -3.20 8.98 -1.66
CA TYR A 26 -3.86 10.02 -2.43
C TYR A 26 -5.29 9.61 -2.83
N PHE A 27 -5.49 8.36 -3.25
CA PHE A 27 -6.82 7.85 -3.58
C PHE A 27 -7.77 7.89 -2.36
N LEU A 28 -7.29 7.52 -1.17
CA LEU A 28 -8.09 7.60 0.05
C LEU A 28 -8.40 9.05 0.42
N GLU A 29 -7.43 9.95 0.29
CA GLU A 29 -7.61 11.39 0.56
C GLU A 29 -8.65 12.02 -0.37
N LEU A 30 -8.69 11.66 -1.66
CA LEU A 30 -9.74 12.10 -2.60
C LEU A 30 -11.16 11.66 -2.18
N ASN A 31 -11.27 10.68 -1.28
CA ASN A 31 -12.54 10.18 -0.74
C ASN A 31 -12.76 10.62 0.72
N ASP A 32 -12.04 11.64 1.20
CA ASP A 32 -12.08 12.12 2.59
C ASP A 32 -11.70 11.05 3.65
N ILE A 33 -11.02 9.98 3.23
CA ILE A 33 -10.57 8.90 4.09
C ILE A 33 -9.10 9.10 4.44
N LYS A 34 -8.78 9.12 5.74
CA LYS A 34 -7.40 9.24 6.22
C LYS A 34 -6.83 7.88 6.62
N PHE A 35 -5.72 7.51 5.98
CA PHE A 35 -4.88 6.41 6.43
C PHE A 35 -3.88 6.93 7.48
N LYS A 36 -4.04 6.56 8.74
CA LYS A 36 -3.19 7.03 9.83
C LYS A 36 -1.97 6.12 10.00
N TYR A 37 -0.78 6.69 9.83
CA TYR A 37 0.49 6.03 10.14
C TYR A 37 1.46 7.00 10.81
N THR A 38 2.40 6.46 11.57
CA THR A 38 3.48 7.24 12.21
C THR A 38 4.83 6.77 11.69
N HIS A 39 5.89 7.51 12.01
CA HIS A 39 7.27 7.09 11.75
C HIS A 39 7.58 5.70 12.37
N ARG A 40 6.91 5.32 13.46
CA ARG A 40 7.05 3.99 14.09
C ARG A 40 6.45 2.84 13.26
N ASP A 41 5.62 3.16 12.27
CA ASP A 41 4.96 2.18 11.42
C ASP A 41 5.70 1.93 10.10
N GLU A 42 6.78 2.68 9.81
CA GLU A 42 7.55 2.57 8.57
C GLU A 42 8.02 1.14 8.29
N ILE A 43 8.60 0.47 9.31
CA ILE A 43 9.07 -0.92 9.19
C ILE A 43 7.89 -1.87 8.86
N LYS A 44 6.70 -1.62 9.41
CA LYS A 44 5.52 -2.46 9.14
C LYS A 44 5.01 -2.24 7.72
N ILE A 45 4.95 -0.98 7.28
CA ILE A 45 4.55 -0.60 5.93
C ILE A 45 5.52 -1.23 4.92
N GLU A 46 6.83 -1.07 5.13
CA GLU A 46 7.85 -1.65 4.24
C GLU A 46 7.75 -3.17 4.16
N LYS A 47 7.55 -3.85 5.30
CA LYS A 47 7.30 -5.30 5.35
C LYS A 47 6.07 -5.69 4.53
N MET A 48 4.96 -4.97 4.68
CA MET A 48 3.74 -5.21 3.90
C MET A 48 4.00 -5.06 2.40
N LEU A 49 4.57 -3.92 1.97
CA LEU A 49 4.90 -3.67 0.56
C LEU A 49 5.81 -4.76 -0.03
N ASN A 50 6.80 -5.22 0.72
CA ASN A 50 7.69 -6.31 0.32
C ASN A 50 6.95 -7.66 0.22
N ARG A 51 6.00 -7.95 1.12
CA ARG A 51 5.19 -9.18 1.06
C ARG A 51 4.24 -9.18 -0.14
N ILE A 52 3.66 -8.04 -0.49
CA ILE A 52 2.87 -7.87 -1.72
C ILE A 52 3.74 -8.15 -2.96
N ALA A 53 4.93 -7.54 -3.04
CA ALA A 53 5.86 -7.75 -4.15
C ALA A 53 6.28 -9.22 -4.31
N ARG A 54 6.47 -9.93 -3.19
CA ARG A 54 6.81 -11.36 -3.17
C ARG A 54 5.62 -12.29 -3.41
N LYS A 55 4.43 -11.76 -3.73
CA LYS A 55 3.21 -12.55 -3.97
C LYS A 55 2.74 -13.36 -2.76
N ILE A 56 3.12 -12.95 -1.55
CA ILE A 56 2.74 -13.63 -0.31
C ILE A 56 1.34 -13.20 0.11
N GLU A 57 1.03 -11.91 0.00
CA GLU A 57 -0.28 -11.36 0.38
C GLU A 57 -1.29 -11.47 -0.76
N THR A 58 -2.49 -11.88 -0.38
CA THR A 58 -3.69 -11.83 -1.23
C THR A 58 -4.29 -10.43 -1.24
N ILE A 59 -5.09 -10.11 -2.26
CA ILE A 59 -5.79 -8.82 -2.34
C ILE A 59 -6.64 -8.58 -1.09
N LYS A 60 -7.34 -9.62 -0.60
CA LYS A 60 -8.19 -9.55 0.61
C LYS A 60 -7.42 -9.22 1.88
N GLU A 61 -6.19 -9.72 2.03
CA GLU A 61 -5.36 -9.39 3.19
C GLU A 61 -4.86 -7.95 3.13
N VAL A 62 -4.55 -7.45 1.93
CA VAL A 62 -4.17 -6.06 1.72
C VAL A 62 -5.35 -5.12 1.99
N GLU A 63 -6.56 -5.46 1.54
CA GLU A 63 -7.79 -4.70 1.87
C GLU A 63 -7.98 -4.58 3.39
N LYS A 64 -7.91 -5.71 4.11
CA LYS A 64 -7.98 -5.72 5.59
C LYS A 64 -6.88 -4.89 6.25
N TRP A 65 -5.69 -4.87 5.68
CA TRP A 65 -4.60 -4.04 6.19
C TRP A 65 -4.88 -2.55 5.99
N ILE A 66 -5.42 -2.17 4.83
CA ILE A 66 -5.85 -0.80 4.55
C ILE A 66 -6.96 -0.38 5.52
N GLU A 67 -8.00 -1.21 5.68
CA GLU A 67 -9.12 -0.97 6.60
C GLU A 67 -8.66 -0.70 8.04
N ARG A 68 -7.66 -1.46 8.53
CA ARG A 68 -7.10 -1.25 9.88
C ARG A 68 -6.32 0.06 10.03
N GLY A 69 -5.79 0.59 8.93
CA GLY A 69 -5.09 1.87 8.92
C GLY A 69 -6.02 3.07 8.69
N ILE A 70 -7.24 2.84 8.23
CA ILE A 70 -8.30 3.86 8.15
C ILE A 70 -8.81 4.14 9.57
N ARG A 71 -8.84 5.42 9.95
CA ARG A 71 -9.41 5.90 11.22
C ARG A 71 -9.97 7.30 11.09
#